data_AF-A0A831K0R3-F1
#
_entry.id   AF-A0A831K0R3-F1
#
_cell.length_a   1.000
_cell.length_b   1.000
_cell.length_c   1.000
_cell.angle_alpha   90.00
_cell.angle_beta   90.00
_cell.angle_gamma   90.00
#
_symmetry.space_group_name_H-M   'P 1'
#
loop_
_entity.id
_entity.type
_entity.pdbx_description
1 polymer ?
#
loop_
_entity_poly.entity_id
_entity_poly.type
_entity_poly.pdbx_seq_one_letter_code
_entity_poly.pdbx_strand_id
1 'polypeptide(L)'
;MNRDLGEVVGLLGELGRRGVSCSIVDVAGLDEASVRSLYYDAVGASFLSRCEIRGIFGSEERDGVFFGREIPALLIYEGGVAVDVYPHKTEFGYVTIYDCLKSMINELDKRGVCS
;
A
#
# COMPACT_ATOMS: atom_id res chain seq x y z
N MET A 1 8.77 8.38 8.51
CA MET A 1 8.53 9.73 7.95
C MET A 1 8.26 9.53 6.46
N ASN A 2 7.00 9.63 6.02
CA ASN A 2 6.64 9.39 4.62
C ASN A 2 7.38 10.41 3.73
N ARG A 3 8.06 9.92 2.68
CA ARG A 3 8.60 10.78 1.62
C ARG A 3 7.45 11.49 0.89
N ASP A 4 7.80 12.55 0.16
CA ASP A 4 6.86 13.41 -0.56
C ASP A 4 5.82 12.60 -1.34
N LEU A 5 4.53 12.87 -1.08
CA LEU A 5 3.40 12.23 -1.77
C LEU A 5 3.52 12.37 -3.29
N GLY A 6 4.15 13.47 -3.77
CA GLY A 6 4.45 13.68 -5.18
C GLY A 6 5.36 12.60 -5.77
N GLU A 7 6.37 12.11 -5.03
CA GLU A 7 7.23 11.02 -5.50
C GLU A 7 6.45 9.72 -5.64
N VAL A 8 5.60 9.39 -4.65
CA VAL A 8 4.75 8.19 -4.68
C VAL A 8 3.82 8.19 -5.89
N VAL A 9 3.16 9.32 -6.16
CA VAL A 9 2.29 9.48 -7.33
C VAL A 9 3.10 9.35 -8.64
N GLY A 10 4.31 9.90 -8.69
CA GLY A 10 5.22 9.75 -9.82
C GLY A 10 5.59 8.29 -10.10
N LEU A 11 5.90 7.51 -9.05
CA LEU A 11 6.21 6.08 -9.15
C LEU A 11 4.99 5.26 -9.61
N LEU A 12 3.79 5.57 -9.10
CA LEU A 12 2.54 4.93 -9.58
C LEU A 12 2.31 5.20 -11.08
N GLY A 13 2.57 6.43 -11.53
CA GLY A 13 2.49 6.78 -12.94
C GLY A 13 3.48 6.01 -13.83
N GLU A 14 4.69 5.75 -13.32
CA GLU A 14 5.68 4.92 -14.02
C GLU A 14 5.27 3.45 -14.09
N LEU A 15 4.75 2.88 -13.00
CA LEU A 15 4.17 1.54 -13.01
C LEU A 15 3.01 1.42 -14.00
N GLY A 16 2.14 2.43 -14.06
CA GLY A 16 1.07 2.55 -15.05
C GLY A 16 1.58 2.50 -16.50
N ARG A 17 2.64 3.24 -16.82
CA ARG A 17 3.28 3.21 -18.15
C ARG A 17 3.86 1.84 -18.50
N ARG A 18 4.22 1.04 -17.50
CA ARG A 18 4.77 -0.32 -17.64
C ARG A 18 3.68 -1.40 -17.65
N GLY A 19 2.41 -1.02 -17.70
CA GLY A 19 1.27 -1.94 -17.81
C GLY A 19 0.75 -2.48 -16.48
N VAL A 20 1.20 -1.94 -15.34
CA VAL A 20 0.62 -2.26 -14.03
C VAL A 20 -0.61 -1.40 -13.81
N SER A 21 -1.75 -2.01 -13.51
CA SER A 21 -2.97 -1.27 -13.18
C SER A 21 -2.82 -0.60 -11.82
N CYS A 22 -2.89 0.73 -11.79
CA CYS A 22 -2.84 1.53 -10.57
C CYS A 22 -4.10 2.39 -10.46
N SER A 23 -4.68 2.46 -9.25
CA SER A 23 -5.82 3.33 -8.94
C SER A 23 -5.53 4.10 -7.66
N ILE A 24 -5.85 5.40 -7.66
CA ILE A 24 -5.79 6.25 -6.47
C ILE A 24 -7.23 6.46 -6.00
N VAL A 25 -7.47 6.18 -4.72
CA VAL A 25 -8.78 6.32 -4.10
C VAL A 25 -8.70 7.40 -3.03
N ASP A 26 -9.50 8.46 -3.19
CA ASP A 26 -9.69 9.46 -2.14
C ASP A 26 -10.73 8.95 -1.14
N VAL A 27 -10.27 8.55 0.05
CA VAL A 27 -11.15 8.02 1.10
C VAL A 27 -12.07 9.08 1.71
N ALA A 28 -11.79 10.38 1.52
CA ALA A 28 -12.67 11.44 2.00
C ALA A 28 -14.02 11.45 1.25
N GLY A 29 -14.05 10.90 0.04
CA GLY A 29 -15.26 10.70 -0.76
C GLY A 29 -16.02 9.39 -0.45
N LEU A 30 -15.49 8.54 0.42
CA LEU A 30 -16.08 7.25 0.77
C LEU A 30 -16.86 7.31 2.08
N ASP A 31 -17.89 6.46 2.19
CA ASP A 31 -18.53 6.25 3.49
C ASP A 31 -17.66 5.38 4.43
N GLU A 32 -17.96 5.46 5.72
CA GLU A 32 -17.25 4.72 6.76
C GLU A 32 -17.26 3.20 6.55
N ALA A 33 -18.30 2.64 5.94
CA ALA A 33 -18.37 1.20 5.67
C ALA A 33 -17.39 0.78 4.58
N SER A 34 -17.24 1.59 3.54
CA SER A 34 -16.34 1.37 2.41
C SER A 34 -14.88 1.49 2.85
N VAL A 35 -14.54 2.52 3.62
CA VAL A 35 -13.20 2.66 4.21
C VAL A 35 -12.87 1.46 5.10
N ARG A 36 -13.83 1.00 5.90
CA ARG A 36 -13.65 -0.17 6.77
C ARG A 36 -13.48 -1.47 5.98
N SER A 37 -14.19 -1.62 4.86
CA SER A 37 -14.00 -2.76 3.96
C SER A 37 -12.56 -2.81 3.41
N LEU A 38 -12.04 -1.68 2.94
CA LEU A 38 -10.65 -1.57 2.48
C LEU A 38 -9.65 -1.87 3.59
N TYR A 39 -9.95 -1.43 4.83
CA TYR A 39 -9.11 -1.75 5.97
C TYR A 39 -9.13 -3.26 6.30
N TYR A 40 -10.27 -3.95 6.14
CA TYR A 40 -10.31 -5.40 6.33
C TYR A 40 -9.53 -6.16 5.26
N ASP A 41 -9.54 -5.68 4.01
CA ASP A 41 -8.66 -6.21 2.96
C ASP A 41 -7.19 -6.07 3.37
N ALA A 42 -6.79 -4.89 3.88
CA ALA A 42 -5.45 -4.65 4.40
C ALA A 42 -5.08 -5.58 5.56
N VAL A 43 -6.01 -5.83 6.48
CA VAL A 43 -5.81 -6.80 7.57
C VAL A 43 -5.58 -8.20 7.00
N GLY A 44 -6.41 -8.65 6.04
CA GLY A 44 -6.24 -9.93 5.36
C GLY A 44 -4.87 -10.04 4.68
N ALA A 45 -4.47 -9.01 3.93
CA ALA A 45 -3.16 -8.93 3.30
C ALA A 45 -2.01 -9.01 4.30
N SER A 46 -2.13 -8.35 5.47
CA SER A 46 -1.08 -8.37 6.49
C SER A 46 -0.82 -9.76 7.07
N PHE A 47 -1.84 -10.64 7.12
CA PHE A 47 -1.66 -12.04 7.49
C PHE A 47 -0.91 -12.83 6.41
N LEU A 48 -1.19 -12.56 5.14
CA LEU A 48 -0.50 -13.21 4.01
C LEU A 48 0.96 -12.79 3.92
N SER A 49 1.25 -11.50 4.06
CA SER A 49 2.62 -10.96 4.01
C SER A 49 3.36 -10.99 5.37
N ARG A 50 2.72 -11.51 6.42
CA ARG A 50 3.28 -11.65 7.78
C ARG A 50 3.84 -10.33 8.32
N CYS A 51 3.09 -9.25 8.14
CA CYS A 51 3.49 -7.91 8.58
C CYS A 51 2.54 -7.33 9.64
N GLU A 52 3.00 -6.31 10.36
CA GLU A 52 2.21 -5.59 11.36
C GLU A 52 1.73 -4.25 10.80
N ILE A 53 0.41 -4.03 10.82
CA ILE A 53 -0.21 -2.78 10.35
C ILE A 53 -1.06 -2.07 11.41
N ARG A 54 -1.41 -2.76 12.51
CA ARG A 54 -2.32 -2.21 13.54
C ARG A 54 -1.71 -1.01 14.26
N GLY A 55 -0.43 -1.11 14.67
CA GLY A 55 0.29 0.00 15.27
C GLY A 55 0.59 1.17 14.31
N ILE A 56 0.29 1.00 13.01
CA ILE A 56 0.48 2.04 11.99
C ILE A 56 -0.85 2.74 11.73
N PHE A 57 -1.90 2.00 11.41
CA PHE A 57 -3.17 2.59 11.00
C PHE A 57 -4.19 2.73 12.14
N GLY A 58 -3.90 2.20 13.32
CA GLY A 58 -4.78 2.23 14.48
C GLY A 58 -4.28 3.17 15.58
N SER A 59 -5.17 3.38 16.55
CA SER A 59 -4.88 3.96 17.87
C SER A 59 -5.11 2.90 18.96
N GLU A 60 -4.83 3.22 20.22
CA GLU A 60 -5.11 2.32 21.35
C GLU A 60 -6.60 1.92 21.44
N GLU A 61 -7.50 2.81 21.01
CA GLU A 61 -8.94 2.65 21.17
C GLU A 61 -9.68 2.22 19.89
N ARG A 62 -9.08 2.46 18.72
CA ARG A 62 -9.73 2.27 17.41
C ARG A 62 -8.77 1.76 16.35
N ASP A 63 -9.06 0.58 15.82
CA ASP A 63 -8.38 0.01 14.66
C ASP A 63 -8.67 0.81 13.39
N GLY A 64 -7.66 0.96 12.53
CA GLY A 64 -7.82 1.54 11.19
C GLY A 64 -8.22 3.01 11.14
N VAL A 65 -8.25 3.72 12.27
CA VAL A 65 -8.70 5.13 12.34
C VAL A 65 -7.89 6.06 11.43
N PHE A 66 -6.62 5.76 11.20
CA PHE A 66 -5.70 6.54 10.35
C PHE A 66 -5.62 6.03 8.91
N PHE A 67 -6.22 4.87 8.60
CA PHE A 67 -6.07 4.17 7.33
C PHE A 67 -6.61 5.00 6.15
N GLY A 68 -5.73 5.31 5.19
CA GLY A 68 -6.05 6.08 3.99
C GLY A 68 -6.38 7.56 4.24
N ARG A 69 -6.46 7.99 5.50
CA ARG A 69 -6.84 9.35 5.93
C ARG A 69 -5.59 10.15 6.27
N GLU A 70 -5.13 10.02 7.51
CA GLU A 70 -3.92 10.66 8.00
C GLU A 70 -2.67 9.93 7.49
N ILE A 71 -2.78 8.62 7.29
CA ILE A 71 -1.70 7.79 6.79
C ILE A 71 -2.15 7.16 5.46
N PRO A 72 -1.53 7.55 4.33
CA PRO A 72 -1.85 6.93 3.05
C PRO A 72 -1.52 5.44 3.11
N ALA A 73 -2.33 4.64 2.44
CA ALA A 73 -2.15 3.19 2.34
C ALA A 73 -2.06 2.76 0.88
N LEU A 74 -1.20 1.78 0.60
CA LEU A 74 -1.12 1.07 -0.66
C LEU A 74 -1.56 -0.38 -0.42
N LEU A 75 -2.50 -0.86 -1.22
CA LEU A 75 -2.90 -2.26 -1.28
C LEU A 75 -2.42 -2.86 -2.60
N ILE A 76 -1.80 -4.03 -2.53
CA ILE A 76 -1.43 -4.82 -3.71
C ILE A 76 -2.45 -5.92 -3.89
N TYR A 77 -3.05 -5.99 -5.07
CA TYR A 77 -4.05 -7.00 -5.42
C TYR A 77 -3.52 -7.96 -6.48
N GLU A 78 -3.74 -9.26 -6.25
CA GLU A 78 -3.51 -10.32 -7.23
C GLU A 78 -4.77 -11.17 -7.36
N GLY A 79 -5.30 -11.32 -8.58
CA GLY A 79 -6.52 -12.09 -8.82
C GLY A 79 -7.75 -11.58 -8.06
N GLY A 80 -7.78 -10.28 -7.70
CA GLY A 80 -8.86 -9.67 -6.92
C GLY A 80 -8.73 -9.82 -5.40
N VAL A 81 -7.64 -10.43 -4.91
CA VAL A 81 -7.36 -10.60 -3.48
C VAL A 81 -6.23 -9.66 -3.08
N ALA A 82 -6.39 -8.94 -1.96
CA ALA A 82 -5.32 -8.14 -1.39
C ALA A 82 -4.25 -9.07 -0.80
N VAL A 83 -3.04 -9.02 -1.36
CA VAL A 83 -1.92 -9.90 -0.98
C VAL A 83 -0.86 -9.18 -0.15
N ASP A 84 -0.81 -7.84 -0.22
CA ASP A 84 0.10 -7.04 0.60
C ASP A 84 -0.43 -5.62 0.85
N VAL A 85 0.11 -4.97 1.86
CA VAL A 85 -0.28 -3.64 2.31
C VAL A 85 0.94 -2.84 2.78
N TYR A 86 0.97 -1.55 2.44
CA TYR A 86 2.03 -0.61 2.86
C TYR A 86 1.44 0.74 3.33
N PRO A 87 2.11 1.48 4.22
CA PRO A 87 3.28 1.05 4.97
C PRO A 87 2.95 -0.09 5.93
N HIS A 88 3.93 -0.97 6.15
CA HIS A 88 3.84 -2.03 7.14
C HIS A 88 5.14 -2.13 7.94
N LYS A 89 5.10 -2.91 9.02
CA LYS A 89 6.27 -3.25 9.81
C LYS A 89 6.55 -4.75 9.70
N THR A 90 7.81 -5.07 9.46
CA THR A 90 8.37 -6.42 9.44
C THR A 90 9.30 -6.60 10.65
N GLU A 91 9.86 -7.79 10.82
CA GLU A 91 10.91 -8.03 11.82
C GLU A 91 12.17 -7.16 11.59
N PHE A 92 12.40 -6.72 10.35
CA PHE A 92 13.55 -5.90 9.96
C PHE A 92 13.28 -4.39 9.99
N GLY A 93 12.06 -3.97 10.35
CA GLY A 93 11.67 -2.58 10.44
C GLY A 93 10.52 -2.21 9.49
N TYR A 94 10.37 -0.92 9.24
CA TYR A 94 9.28 -0.37 8.42
C TYR A 94 9.61 -0.44 6.93
N VAL A 95 8.63 -0.85 6.14
CA VAL A 95 8.67 -0.73 4.68
C VAL A 95 7.59 0.25 4.26
N THR A 96 8.00 1.32 3.57
CA THR A 96 7.09 2.37 3.14
C THR A 96 6.48 2.08 1.77
N ILE A 97 5.43 2.83 1.41
CA ILE A 97 4.86 2.81 0.05
C ILE A 97 5.96 3.08 -0.99
N TYR A 98 6.81 4.08 -0.73
CA TYR A 98 7.90 4.43 -1.64
C TYR A 98 8.88 3.26 -1.84
N ASP A 99 9.28 2.59 -0.75
CA ASP A 99 10.22 1.46 -0.83
C ASP A 99 9.65 0.32 -1.66
N CYS A 100 8.36 0.00 -1.46
CA CYS A 100 7.63 -0.99 -2.26
C CYS A 100 7.61 -0.63 -3.75
N LEU A 101 7.09 0.56 -4.10
CA LEU A 101 6.94 0.98 -5.50
C LEU A 101 8.29 1.04 -6.23
N LYS A 102 9.34 1.52 -5.54
CA LYS A 102 10.69 1.57 -6.11
C LYS A 102 11.27 0.17 -6.32
N SER A 103 11.04 -0.75 -5.39
CA SER A 103 11.42 -2.15 -5.55
C SER A 103 10.73 -2.78 -6.76
N MET A 104 9.41 -2.58 -6.92
CA MET A 104 8.64 -3.08 -8.07
C MET A 104 9.19 -2.56 -9.41
N ILE A 105 9.50 -1.27 -9.50
CA ILE A 105 10.09 -0.66 -10.70
C ILE A 105 11.44 -1.30 -11.02
N ASN A 106 12.32 -1.44 -10.02
CA ASN A 106 13.63 -2.05 -10.20
C ASN A 106 13.52 -3.52 -10.66
N GLU A 107 12.57 -4.28 -10.14
CA GLU A 107 12.33 -5.67 -10.56
C GLU A 107 11.79 -5.75 -12.00
N LEU A 108 10.94 -4.82 -12.41
CA LEU A 108 10.50 -4.71 -13.80
C LEU A 108 11.65 -4.35 -14.74
N ASP A 109 12.56 -3.45 -14.32
CA ASP A 109 13.74 -3.10 -15.10
C ASP A 109 14.65 -4.32 -15.30
N LYS A 110 14.91 -5.10 -14.24
CA LYS A 110 15.70 -6.34 -14.34
C LYS A 110 15.07 -7.35 -15.30
N ARG A 111 13.74 -7.47 -15.30
CA ARG A 111 13.02 -8.39 -16.19
C ARG A 111 13.04 -7.92 -17.65
N GLY A 112 13.00 -6.60 -17.89
CA GLY A 112 13.10 -6.02 -19.23
C GLY A 112 14.50 -6.13 -19.86
N VAL A 113 15.56 -6.19 -19.04
CA VAL A 113 16.95 -6.33 -19.50
C VAL A 113 17.30 -7.77 -19.93
N CYS A 114 16.47 -8.77 -19.59
CA CYS A 114 16.65 -10.15 -20.03
C CYS A 114 15.97 -10.49 -21.38
N SER A 115 15.68 -9.49 -22.21
CA SER A 115 15.10 -9.66 -23.56
C SER A 115 16.16 -9.74 -24.65
#